data_AF-A0A7S3PJS5-F1
#
_entry.id   AF-A0A7S3PJS5-F1
#
_cell.length_a   1.000
_cell.length_b   1.000
_cell.length_c   1.000
_cell.angle_alpha   90.00
_cell.angle_beta   90.00
_cell.angle_gamma   90.00
#
_symmetry.space_group_name_H-M   'P 1'
#
loop_
_entity.id
_entity.type
_entity.pdbx_description
1 polymer ?
#
loop_
_entity_poly.entity_id
_entity_poly.type
_entity_poly.pdbx_seq_one_letter_code
_entity_poly.pdbx_strand_id
1 'polypeptide(L)'
;QKLSYRAMGSSSSTLKLSGDVDNTNRALVFVKPHAIKAIPFVRDFLIEKEITIVKEMTREGPNIEESIDSHYKTLYEPAMVKEPKTLQVSEETKEKFKNAFGEDWDTVLEQDRVKNALKFKELYNY
;
A
#
# COMPACT_ATOMS: atom_id res chain seq x y z
N GLN A 1 26.14 25.86 25.54
CA GLN A 1 25.56 26.84 24.61
C GLN A 1 26.04 26.54 23.19
N LYS A 2 25.14 26.17 22.28
CA LYS A 2 24.96 26.77 20.94
C LYS A 2 24.00 25.90 20.12
N LEU A 3 22.84 26.50 19.84
CA LEU A 3 21.95 26.15 18.76
C LEU A 3 22.67 26.38 17.41
N SER A 4 22.38 25.54 16.42
CA SER A 4 22.33 25.99 15.02
C SER A 4 21.56 24.99 14.16
N TYR A 5 20.37 25.41 13.72
CA TYR A 5 19.73 24.90 12.51
C TYR A 5 20.40 25.54 11.29
N ARG A 6 20.57 24.76 10.21
CA ARG A 6 20.82 25.28 8.86
C ARG A 6 20.15 24.37 7.84
N ALA A 7 19.05 24.85 7.26
CA ALA A 7 18.49 24.29 6.03
C ALA A 7 19.15 24.98 4.82
N MET A 8 19.62 24.19 3.86
CA MET A 8 19.64 24.42 2.41
C MET A 8 20.85 23.72 1.76
N GLY A 9 20.56 22.80 0.83
CA GLY A 9 21.56 22.15 0.00
C GLY A 9 20.99 20.89 -0.67
N SER A 10 20.64 21.02 -1.94
CA SER A 10 20.31 19.93 -2.87
C SER A 10 21.24 18.73 -2.72
N SER A 11 20.68 17.53 -2.49
CA SER A 11 21.28 16.31 -2.98
C SER A 11 20.23 15.22 -3.09
N SER A 12 20.05 14.75 -4.33
CA SER A 12 19.37 13.51 -4.66
C SER A 12 19.93 12.39 -3.79
N SER A 13 19.23 12.05 -2.72
CA SER A 13 19.57 10.92 -1.86
C SER A 13 18.79 9.73 -2.38
N THR A 14 19.39 9.03 -3.35
CA THR A 14 19.09 7.63 -3.58
C THR A 14 19.27 6.92 -2.24
N LEU A 15 18.16 6.56 -1.59
CA LEU A 15 18.15 5.74 -0.40
C LEU A 15 18.78 4.39 -0.77
N LYS A 16 20.06 4.23 -0.44
CA LYS A 16 20.68 2.91 -0.37
C LYS A 16 19.99 2.18 0.78
N LEU A 17 19.05 1.30 0.44
CA LEU A 17 18.60 0.22 1.30
C LEU A 17 19.81 -0.71 1.49
N SER A 18 20.67 -0.39 2.46
CA SER A 18 21.67 -1.32 2.96
C SER A 18 20.93 -2.44 3.67
N GLY A 19 21.06 -3.65 3.13
CA GLY A 19 20.44 -4.86 3.65
C GLY A 19 20.84 -5.14 5.08
N ASP A 20 19.88 -4.95 5.97
CA ASP A 20 19.54 -5.93 6.98
C ASP A 20 18.06 -6.21 6.72
N VAL A 21 17.67 -7.46 6.41
CA VAL A 21 16.25 -7.78 6.22
C VAL A 21 15.65 -7.84 7.62
N ASP A 22 15.36 -6.67 8.16
CA ASP A 22 14.55 -6.52 9.37
C ASP A 22 13.17 -7.11 9.02
N ASN A 23 12.91 -8.33 9.49
CA ASN A 23 11.65 -9.06 9.32
C ASN A 23 10.48 -8.40 10.07
N THR A 24 10.57 -7.12 10.44
CA THR A 24 9.47 -6.38 11.03
C THR A 24 8.41 -6.04 9.99
N ASN A 25 7.18 -6.42 10.34
CA ASN A 25 6.00 -6.01 9.60
C ASN A 25 5.86 -4.48 9.65
N ARG A 26 5.63 -3.86 8.50
CA ARG A 26 5.42 -2.43 8.36
C ARG A 26 4.07 -2.16 7.73
N ALA A 27 3.36 -1.17 8.27
CA ALA A 27 2.06 -0.75 7.76
C ALA A 27 2.02 0.77 7.56
N LEU A 28 1.25 1.21 6.58
CA LEU A 28 0.90 2.62 6.40
C LEU A 28 -0.47 2.86 7.07
N VAL A 29 -0.49 3.72 8.08
CA VAL A 29 -1.73 4.16 8.75
C VAL A 29 -2.06 5.57 8.30
N PHE A 30 -3.29 5.80 7.85
CA PHE A 30 -3.78 7.11 7.47
C PHE A 30 -5.02 7.46 8.29
N VAL A 31 -5.12 8.72 8.71
CA VAL A 31 -6.32 9.28 9.35
C VAL A 31 -7.02 10.14 8.30
N LYS A 32 -8.30 9.84 8.04
CA LYS A 32 -9.09 10.59 7.05
C LYS A 32 -9.22 12.07 7.45
N PRO A 33 -9.36 13.01 6.49
CA PRO A 33 -9.44 14.45 6.79
C PRO A 33 -10.53 14.83 7.80
N HIS A 34 -11.71 14.17 7.78
CA HIS A 34 -12.77 14.44 8.75
C HIS A 34 -12.49 13.91 10.17
N ALA A 35 -11.50 13.02 10.31
CA ALA A 35 -11.12 12.37 11.56
C ALA A 35 -9.82 12.93 12.17
N ILE A 36 -9.37 14.12 11.76
CA ILE A 36 -8.14 14.78 12.28
C ILE A 36 -8.09 14.80 13.81
N LYS A 37 -9.23 14.96 14.48
CA LYS A 37 -9.31 14.96 15.95
C LYS A 37 -8.94 13.62 16.59
N ALA A 38 -8.94 12.53 15.83
CA ALA A 38 -8.55 11.19 16.29
C ALA A 38 -7.04 10.93 16.23
N ILE A 39 -6.23 11.82 15.64
CA ILE A 39 -4.77 11.64 15.52
C ILE A 39 -4.11 11.35 16.88
N PRO A 40 -4.40 12.09 17.97
CA PRO A 40 -3.81 11.79 19.28
C PRO A 40 -4.18 10.38 19.77
N PHE A 41 -5.46 10.01 19.67
CA PHE A 41 -5.94 8.68 20.05
C PHE A 41 -5.25 7.56 19.26
N VAL A 42 -5.11 7.73 17.93
CA VAL A 42 -4.44 6.75 17.08
C VAL A 42 -2.96 6.61 17.46
N ARG A 43 -2.27 7.72 17.73
CA ARG A 43 -0.87 7.70 18.17
C ARG A 43 -0.72 6.94 19.49
N ASP A 44 -1.53 7.30 20.49
CA ASP A 44 -1.47 6.69 21.82
C ASP A 44 -1.78 5.19 21.75
N PHE A 45 -2.79 4.81 20.95
CA PHE A 45 -3.13 3.41 20.72
C PHE A 45 -1.99 2.61 20.08
N LEU A 46 -1.31 3.15 19.06
CA LEU A 46 -0.18 2.47 18.42
C LEU A 46 0.98 2.27 19.40
N ILE A 47 1.29 3.29 20.22
CA ILE A 47 2.34 3.22 21.24
C ILE A 47 1.96 2.19 22.32
N GLU A 48 0.71 2.18 22.78
CA GLU A 48 0.20 1.21 23.76
C GLU A 48 0.31 -0.24 23.24
N LYS A 49 0.15 -0.45 21.93
CA LYS A 49 0.29 -1.76 21.27
C LYS A 49 1.72 -2.09 20.86
N GLU A 50 2.71 -1.34 21.36
CA GLU A 50 4.13 -1.54 21.06
C GLU A 50 4.46 -1.41 19.56
N ILE A 51 3.62 -0.70 18.80
CA ILE A 51 3.84 -0.42 17.38
C ILE A 51 4.66 0.85 17.24
N THR A 52 5.85 0.73 16.65
CA THR A 52 6.77 1.86 16.47
C THR A 52 6.37 2.71 15.27
N ILE A 53 6.15 4.01 15.50
CA ILE A 53 5.92 4.98 14.41
C ILE A 53 7.28 5.37 13.82
N VAL A 54 7.63 4.78 12.69
CA VAL A 54 8.91 5.03 12.00
C VAL A 54 8.94 6.36 11.24
N LYS A 55 7.78 6.87 10.83
CA LYS A 55 7.64 8.13 10.08
C LYS A 55 6.21 8.65 10.20
N GLU A 56 6.07 9.96 10.42
CA GLU A 56 4.79 10.65 10.42
C GLU A 56 4.84 11.83 9.43
N MET A 57 3.76 12.05 8.69
CA MET A 57 3.64 13.17 7.75
C MET A 57 2.22 13.72 7.79
N THR A 58 2.11 15.04 7.90
CA THR A 58 0.85 15.77 7.68
C THR A 58 0.92 16.41 6.30
N ARG A 59 -0.11 16.20 5.49
CA ARG A 59 -0.28 16.94 4.23
C ARG A 59 -1.52 17.81 4.39
N GLU A 60 -1.37 19.10 4.11
CA GLU A 60 -2.47 20.06 4.04
C GLU A 60 -2.53 20.57 2.59
N GLY A 61 -3.72 20.61 2.00
CA GLY A 61 -3.88 21.01 0.60
C GLY A 61 -5.27 20.72 0.07
N PRO A 62 -5.81 21.56 -0.83
CA PRO A 62 -7.17 21.43 -1.36
C PRO A 62 -7.41 20.17 -2.20
N ASN A 63 -6.36 19.45 -2.63
CA ASN A 63 -6.43 18.29 -3.55
C ASN A 63 -5.84 16.99 -2.95
N ILE A 64 -5.85 16.81 -1.63
CA ILE A 64 -5.27 15.59 -1.02
C ILE A 64 -6.11 14.35 -1.35
N GLU A 65 -7.43 14.50 -1.46
CA GLU A 65 -8.36 13.43 -1.85
C GLU A 65 -7.91 12.77 -3.16
N GLU A 66 -7.60 13.55 -4.20
CA GLU A 66 -7.18 13.02 -5.50
C GLU A 66 -5.85 12.25 -5.46
N SER A 67 -4.88 12.67 -4.63
CA SER A 67 -3.55 12.04 -4.61
C SER A 67 -3.51 10.72 -3.83
N ILE A 68 -4.33 10.61 -2.77
CA ILE A 68 -4.50 9.36 -2.02
C ILE A 68 -5.41 8.42 -2.84
N ASP A 69 -6.49 8.95 -3.42
CA ASP A 69 -7.37 8.17 -4.29
C ASP A 69 -6.67 7.70 -5.55
N SER A 70 -5.69 8.39 -6.13
CA SER A 70 -4.97 7.86 -7.30
C SER A 70 -4.19 6.59 -6.97
N HIS A 71 -3.53 6.54 -5.80
CA HIS A 71 -2.82 5.35 -5.34
C HIS A 71 -3.81 4.21 -5.00
N TYR A 72 -4.94 4.54 -4.36
CA TYR A 72 -6.01 3.57 -4.12
C TYR A 72 -6.73 3.15 -5.39
N LYS A 73 -6.93 4.02 -6.38
CA LYS A 73 -7.60 3.74 -7.66
C LYS A 73 -6.85 2.68 -8.46
N THR A 74 -5.53 2.71 -8.37
CA THR A 74 -4.67 1.70 -9.02
C THR A 74 -4.89 0.29 -8.44
N LEU A 75 -5.31 0.18 -7.18
CA LEU A 75 -5.64 -1.10 -6.52
C LEU A 75 -7.16 -1.39 -6.50
N TYR A 76 -7.98 -0.36 -6.42
CA TYR A 76 -9.43 -0.40 -6.38
C TYR A 76 -9.99 -0.82 -7.73
N GLU A 77 -9.47 -0.28 -8.84
CA GLU A 77 -9.90 -0.70 -10.18
C GLU A 77 -9.70 -2.20 -10.39
N PRO A 78 -8.51 -2.80 -10.20
CA PRO A 78 -8.35 -4.25 -10.35
C PRO A 78 -9.08 -5.08 -9.28
N ALA A 79 -9.28 -4.56 -8.07
CA ALA A 79 -9.93 -5.32 -6.99
C ALA A 79 -11.47 -5.29 -7.03
N MET A 80 -12.07 -4.17 -7.44
CA MET A 80 -13.50 -3.91 -7.31
C MET A 80 -14.22 -3.73 -8.65
N VAL A 81 -13.50 -3.39 -9.73
CA VAL A 81 -14.14 -2.96 -10.99
C VAL A 81 -13.78 -3.85 -12.17
N LYS A 82 -12.48 -4.16 -12.36
CA LYS A 82 -12.01 -4.92 -13.52
C LYS A 82 -12.17 -6.41 -13.26
N GLU A 83 -12.62 -7.12 -14.30
CA GLU A 83 -12.58 -8.56 -14.29
C GLU A 83 -11.11 -9.04 -14.38
N PRO A 84 -10.73 -10.13 -13.70
CA PRO A 84 -9.37 -10.68 -13.79
C PRO A 84 -8.88 -10.90 -15.22
N LYS A 85 -9.80 -11.24 -16.14
CA LYS A 85 -9.51 -11.44 -17.58
C LYS A 85 -9.12 -10.17 -18.33
N THR A 86 -9.40 -9.01 -17.76
CA THR A 86 -9.08 -7.69 -18.33
C THR A 86 -7.82 -7.07 -17.72
N LEU A 87 -7.17 -7.77 -16.79
CA LEU A 87 -5.91 -7.32 -16.20
C LEU A 87 -4.77 -7.53 -17.20
N GLN A 88 -4.03 -6.47 -17.47
CA GLN A 88 -2.79 -6.54 -18.23
C GLN A 88 -1.68 -7.03 -17.29
N VAL A 89 -1.38 -8.32 -17.37
CA VAL A 89 -0.32 -8.96 -16.58
C VAL A 89 0.88 -9.18 -17.48
N SER A 90 2.04 -8.64 -17.10
CA SER A 90 3.30 -8.83 -17.85
C SER A 90 3.81 -10.27 -17.73
N GLU A 91 4.58 -10.73 -18.72
CA GLU A 91 5.16 -12.08 -18.70
C GLU A 91 6.03 -12.35 -17.47
N GLU A 92 6.82 -11.35 -17.02
CA GLU A 92 7.59 -11.44 -15.77
C GLU A 92 6.69 -11.71 -14.55
N THR A 93 5.50 -11.10 -14.52
CA THR A 93 4.54 -11.30 -13.43
C THR A 93 3.88 -12.68 -13.51
N LYS A 94 3.63 -13.20 -14.72
CA LYS A 94 3.15 -14.57 -14.92
C LYS A 94 4.18 -15.60 -14.46
N GLU A 95 5.47 -15.40 -14.75
CA GLU A 95 6.54 -16.27 -14.25
C GLU A 95 6.64 -16.24 -12.73
N LYS A 96 6.56 -15.06 -12.11
CA LYS A 96 6.50 -14.93 -10.64
C LYS A 96 5.30 -15.67 -10.05
N PHE A 97 4.13 -15.57 -10.68
CA PHE A 97 2.94 -16.31 -10.28
C PHE A 97 3.16 -17.83 -10.38
N LYS A 98 3.71 -18.31 -11.50
CA LYS A 98 4.04 -19.73 -11.69
C LYS A 98 5.02 -20.25 -10.65
N ASN A 99 6.05 -19.48 -10.34
CA ASN A 99 7.03 -19.86 -9.31
C ASN A 99 6.42 -19.89 -7.90
N ALA A 100 5.47 -19.01 -7.61
CA ALA A 100 4.83 -18.93 -6.30
C ALA A 100 3.74 -19.99 -6.10
N PHE A 101 2.95 -20.28 -7.14
CA PHE A 101 1.75 -21.13 -7.04
C PHE A 101 1.89 -22.48 -7.76
N GLY A 102 2.94 -22.69 -8.54
CA GLY A 102 3.15 -23.91 -9.33
C GLY A 102 2.23 -24.05 -10.54
N GLU A 103 1.46 -23.02 -10.87
CA GLU A 103 0.45 -23.03 -11.92
C GLU A 103 0.62 -21.86 -12.90
N ASP A 104 0.33 -22.10 -14.18
CA ASP A 104 0.38 -21.05 -15.20
C ASP A 104 -0.80 -20.08 -15.07
N TRP A 105 -0.50 -18.78 -15.12
CA TRP A 105 -1.50 -17.70 -14.98
C TRP A 105 -2.65 -17.83 -15.97
N ASP A 106 -2.35 -18.11 -17.24
CA ASP A 106 -3.35 -18.21 -18.29
C ASP A 106 -4.28 -19.43 -18.07
N THR A 107 -3.74 -20.54 -17.55
CA THR A 107 -4.53 -21.74 -17.21
C THR A 107 -5.50 -21.46 -16.07
N VAL A 108 -5.06 -20.83 -14.97
CA VAL A 108 -5.96 -20.52 -13.85
C VAL A 108 -7.01 -19.47 -14.21
N LEU A 109 -6.68 -18.59 -15.16
CA LEU A 109 -7.58 -17.57 -15.67
C LEU A 109 -8.69 -18.18 -16.55
N GLU A 110 -8.34 -19.14 -17.42
CA GLU A 110 -9.30 -19.92 -18.22
C GLU A 110 -10.23 -20.76 -17.34
N GLN A 111 -9.69 -21.34 -16.25
CA GLN A 111 -10.44 -22.14 -15.29
C GLN A 111 -11.34 -21.31 -14.34
N ASP A 112 -11.41 -19.98 -14.51
CA ASP A 112 -12.17 -19.05 -13.65
C ASP A 112 -11.80 -19.14 -12.16
N ARG A 113 -10.55 -19.53 -11.88
CA ARG A 113 -10.00 -19.66 -10.51
C ARG A 113 -9.42 -18.35 -9.99
N VAL A 114 -9.21 -17.38 -10.86
CA VAL A 114 -8.80 -16.03 -10.48
C VAL A 114 -10.05 -15.16 -10.32
N LYS A 115 -10.25 -14.59 -9.13
CA LYS A 115 -11.39 -13.73 -8.80
C LYS A 115 -10.89 -12.41 -8.22
N ASN A 116 -11.55 -11.32 -8.58
CA ASN A 116 -11.32 -10.04 -7.90
C ASN A 116 -12.02 -10.05 -6.53
N ALA A 117 -11.73 -9.07 -5.68
CA ALA A 117 -12.22 -9.02 -4.31
C ALA A 117 -13.76 -8.94 -4.25
N LEU A 118 -14.38 -8.22 -5.18
CA LEU A 118 -15.84 -8.13 -5.27
C LEU A 118 -16.49 -9.48 -5.60
N LYS A 119 -16.03 -10.15 -6.67
CA LYS A 119 -16.54 -11.47 -7.08
C LYS A 119 -16.32 -12.53 -5.99
N PHE A 120 -15.18 -12.45 -5.29
CA PHE A 120 -14.93 -13.33 -4.14
C PHE A 120 -15.96 -13.10 -3.04
N LYS A 121 -16.22 -11.85 -2.67
CA LYS A 121 -17.24 -11.49 -1.67
C LYS A 121 -18.63 -12.02 -2.06
N GLU A 122 -19.05 -11.81 -3.30
CA GLU A 122 -20.35 -12.25 -3.82
C GLU A 122 -20.51 -13.78 -3.79
N LEU A 123 -19.47 -14.52 -4.15
CA LEU A 123 -19.52 -15.99 -4.23
C LEU A 123 -19.46 -16.69 -2.89
N TYR A 124 -18.76 -16.11 -1.90
CA TYR A 124 -18.52 -16.74 -0.60
C TYR A 124 -19.28 -16.07 0.55
N ASN A 125 -20.12 -15.08 0.26
CA ASN A 125 -21.02 -14.40 1.19
C ASN A 125 -20.30 -13.88 2.46
N TYR A 126 -19.15 -13.24 2.25
CA TYR A 126 -18.32 -12.58 3.27
C TYR A 126 -18.80 -11.17 3.60
#